data_AF-A0A518BVW4-F1
#
_entry.id   AF-A0A518BVW4-F1
#
_cell.length_a   1.000
_cell.length_b   1.000
_cell.length_c   1.000
_cell.angle_alpha   90.00
_cell.angle_beta   90.00
_cell.angle_gamma   90.00
#
_symmetry.space_group_name_H-M   'P 1'
#
loop_
_entity.id
_entity.type
_entity.pdbx_description
1 polymer ?
#
loop_
_entity_poly.entity_id
_entity_poly.type
_entity_poly.pdbx_seq_one_letter_code
_entity_poly.pdbx_strand_id
1 'polypeptide(L)'
;MKIIASGMLCAALAATACAEPIIINTTGTAAGVSSGFGNVIGSEATLDVNVSPAGLVAMTLNRGSGTLNDTAVIYIDAVAGGVASTSGLTDTADGGRAAISGQGFGDETSHLNFAATFEADYAITIETAFSGLFAIGADPANHAFVAGVSTDGARDASDPSFGIAFDLTQIGLSLGDSFDFIVTYLNPNNAFRSDEFIGVTASTFTAGNIGNNLNQPAQLADGDFNTVTTAAPVPTPAAFAAGLTLLGITALRRNA
;
A
#
# COMPACT_ATOMS: atom_id res chain seq x y z
N MET A 1 -35.98 -53.05 24.14
CA MET A 1 -36.40 -51.63 24.13
C MET A 1 -35.20 -50.79 24.54
N LYS A 2 -34.50 -50.19 23.58
CA LYS A 2 -33.34 -49.33 23.83
C LYS A 2 -33.49 -48.10 22.93
N ILE A 3 -33.92 -47.01 23.54
CA ILE A 3 -34.08 -45.70 22.90
C ILE A 3 -32.68 -45.10 22.81
N ILE A 4 -32.19 -44.88 21.59
CA ILE A 4 -30.96 -44.12 21.35
C ILE A 4 -31.41 -42.76 20.82
N ALA A 5 -31.32 -41.75 21.70
CA ALA A 5 -31.60 -40.36 21.36
C ALA A 5 -30.51 -39.84 20.40
N SER A 6 -30.92 -39.42 19.21
CA SER A 6 -30.08 -38.66 18.28
C SER A 6 -30.02 -37.20 18.76
N GLY A 7 -28.89 -36.81 19.35
CA GLY A 7 -28.58 -35.41 19.63
C GLY A 7 -28.19 -34.72 18.33
N MET A 8 -29.04 -33.81 17.87
CA MET A 8 -28.75 -32.92 16.75
C MET A 8 -27.73 -31.89 17.22
N LEU A 9 -26.47 -32.07 16.82
CA LEU A 9 -25.39 -31.12 17.05
C LEU A 9 -25.61 -29.91 16.12
N CYS A 10 -26.17 -28.83 16.67
CA CYS A 10 -26.29 -27.56 15.98
C CYS A 10 -24.89 -26.92 15.95
N ALA A 11 -24.19 -27.03 14.82
CA ALA A 11 -22.92 -26.35 14.60
C ALA A 11 -23.18 -24.84 14.51
N ALA A 12 -22.78 -24.10 15.53
CA ALA A 12 -22.73 -22.65 15.46
C ALA A 12 -21.61 -22.26 14.46
N LEU A 13 -22.01 -21.73 13.31
CA LEU A 13 -21.10 -21.14 12.35
C LEU A 13 -20.55 -19.85 12.97
N ALA A 14 -19.31 -19.89 13.47
CA ALA A 14 -18.60 -18.69 13.88
C ALA A 14 -18.29 -17.89 12.62
N ALA A 15 -19.05 -16.83 12.35
CA ALA A 15 -18.65 -15.81 11.40
C ALA A 15 -17.41 -15.14 11.98
N THR A 16 -16.23 -15.50 11.48
CA THR A 16 -15.03 -14.68 11.64
C THR A 16 -15.38 -13.34 11.01
N ALA A 17 -15.51 -12.30 11.82
CA ALA A 17 -15.60 -10.95 11.30
C ALA A 17 -14.28 -10.68 10.58
N CYS A 18 -14.31 -10.60 9.25
CA CYS A 18 -13.19 -10.06 8.49
C CYS A 18 -12.99 -8.62 8.97
N ALA A 19 -11.74 -8.19 9.10
CA ALA A 19 -11.50 -6.78 9.30
C ALA A 19 -11.93 -6.03 8.05
N GLU A 20 -12.63 -4.92 8.25
CA GLU A 20 -12.98 -4.04 7.15
C GLU A 20 -11.75 -3.21 6.78
N PRO A 21 -11.39 -3.12 5.48
CA PRO A 21 -10.26 -2.31 5.05
C PRO A 21 -10.49 -0.85 5.42
N ILE A 22 -9.43 -0.16 5.83
CA ILE A 22 -9.50 1.28 6.08
C ILE A 22 -9.58 1.98 4.73
N ILE A 23 -10.63 2.80 4.54
CA ILE A 23 -10.82 3.61 3.32
C ILE A 23 -10.32 5.04 3.57
N ILE A 24 -9.33 5.46 2.79
CA ILE A 24 -8.76 6.81 2.78
C ILE A 24 -9.29 7.58 1.58
N ASN A 25 -10.21 8.53 1.82
CA ASN A 25 -10.77 9.38 0.77
C ASN A 25 -9.89 10.62 0.55
N THR A 26 -8.96 10.55 -0.41
CA THR A 26 -7.91 11.55 -0.73
C THR A 26 -6.94 11.87 0.40
N THR A 27 -7.38 12.02 1.65
CA THR A 27 -6.51 12.29 2.79
C THR A 27 -6.95 11.44 3.97
N GLY A 28 -5.99 10.88 4.71
CA GLY A 28 -6.26 10.08 5.89
C GLY A 28 -4.99 9.52 6.50
N THR A 29 -5.17 8.74 7.56
CA THR A 29 -4.07 8.15 8.32
C THR A 29 -4.39 6.69 8.56
N ALA A 30 -3.43 5.81 8.27
CA ALA A 30 -3.48 4.40 8.64
C ALA A 30 -2.56 4.15 9.85
N ALA A 31 -3.05 3.41 10.84
CA ALA A 31 -2.27 3.06 12.03
C ALA A 31 -1.53 1.73 11.84
N GLY A 32 -0.35 1.62 12.42
CA GLY A 32 0.36 0.35 12.49
C GLY A 32 -0.18 -0.59 13.57
N VAL A 33 0.28 -1.84 13.52
CA VAL A 33 -0.05 -2.89 14.50
C VAL A 33 1.20 -3.61 14.95
N SER A 34 1.14 -4.26 16.12
CA SER A 34 2.24 -5.04 16.72
C SER A 34 3.48 -4.21 17.09
N SER A 35 4.60 -4.84 17.46
CA SER A 35 5.79 -4.13 17.96
C SER A 35 7.11 -4.93 17.91
N GLY A 36 7.18 -6.00 17.11
CA GLY A 36 8.26 -6.98 17.17
C GLY A 36 9.68 -6.47 16.91
N PHE A 37 9.86 -5.43 16.11
CA PHE A 37 11.14 -4.83 15.72
C PHE A 37 11.38 -3.48 16.41
N GLY A 38 10.87 -3.34 17.64
CA GLY A 38 11.03 -2.10 18.41
C GLY A 38 10.00 -1.05 18.08
N ASN A 39 8.90 -1.43 17.44
CA ASN A 39 7.75 -0.59 17.13
C ASN A 39 8.12 0.52 16.13
N VAL A 40 8.76 0.14 15.03
CA VAL A 40 9.20 1.06 13.96
C VAL A 40 8.02 1.47 13.09
N ILE A 41 7.32 0.49 12.52
CA ILE A 41 6.06 0.69 11.78
C ILE A 41 4.86 0.07 12.53
N GLY A 42 5.06 -0.29 13.80
CA GLY A 42 4.07 -1.00 14.61
C GLY A 42 2.97 -0.10 15.19
N SER A 43 2.38 -0.54 16.29
CA SER A 43 1.23 0.06 16.99
C SER A 43 1.34 1.54 17.41
N GLU A 44 2.55 2.10 17.44
CA GLU A 44 2.75 3.54 17.68
C GLU A 44 2.99 4.35 16.39
N ALA A 45 3.18 3.68 15.26
CA ALA A 45 3.44 4.31 13.98
C ALA A 45 2.15 4.64 13.24
N THR A 46 2.23 5.62 12.34
CA THR A 46 1.17 5.93 11.39
C THR A 46 1.73 6.19 9.99
N LEU A 47 0.89 5.98 8.98
CA LEU A 47 1.13 6.45 7.62
C LEU A 47 0.06 7.47 7.26
N ASP A 48 0.47 8.74 7.15
CA ASP A 48 -0.39 9.78 6.60
C ASP A 48 -0.36 9.72 5.08
N VAL A 49 -1.53 9.77 4.44
CA VAL A 49 -1.68 9.75 2.99
C VAL A 49 -2.43 10.99 2.56
N ASN A 50 -1.97 11.65 1.50
CA ASN A 50 -2.60 12.81 0.89
C ASN A 50 -2.47 12.74 -0.65
N VAL A 51 -3.61 12.73 -1.34
CA VAL A 51 -3.71 12.78 -2.79
C VAL A 51 -4.18 14.17 -3.20
N SER A 52 -3.30 14.89 -3.88
CA SER A 52 -3.60 16.23 -4.39
C SER A 52 -4.61 16.18 -5.55
N PRO A 53 -5.29 17.30 -5.85
CA PRO A 53 -6.14 17.43 -7.04
C PRO A 53 -5.41 17.28 -8.38
N ALA A 54 -4.07 17.26 -8.37
CA ALA A 54 -3.25 17.03 -9.57
C ALA A 54 -2.84 15.57 -9.75
N GLY A 55 -3.19 14.68 -8.81
CA GLY A 55 -2.82 13.27 -8.84
C GLY A 55 -1.47 12.95 -8.20
N LEU A 56 -0.81 13.92 -7.55
CA LEU A 56 0.33 13.65 -6.68
C LEU A 56 -0.15 12.96 -5.40
N VAL A 57 0.36 11.77 -5.13
CA VAL A 57 0.20 11.03 -3.88
C VAL A 57 1.41 11.31 -2.99
N ALA A 58 1.19 11.90 -1.83
CA ALA A 58 2.19 12.08 -0.79
C ALA A 58 1.87 11.16 0.38
N MET A 59 2.86 10.39 0.84
CA MET A 59 2.75 9.57 2.04
C MET A 59 3.84 9.95 3.04
N THR A 60 3.51 9.99 4.32
CA THR A 60 4.47 10.26 5.40
C THR A 60 4.37 9.16 6.44
N LEU A 61 5.42 8.36 6.56
CA LEU A 61 5.54 7.38 7.63
C LEU A 61 5.99 8.12 8.88
N ASN A 62 5.11 8.27 9.87
CA ASN A 62 5.48 8.69 11.22
C ASN A 62 5.86 7.44 12.01
N ARG A 63 7.15 7.30 12.28
CA ARG A 63 7.72 6.11 12.89
C ARG A 63 7.30 6.02 14.36
N GLY A 64 7.16 4.81 14.91
CA GLY A 64 6.94 4.61 16.34
C GLY A 64 8.24 4.77 17.15
N SER A 65 8.39 4.08 18.29
CA SER A 65 9.55 4.26 19.19
C SER A 65 10.91 3.81 18.65
N GLY A 66 10.94 2.92 17.64
CA GLY A 66 12.14 2.19 17.21
C GLY A 66 13.28 2.97 16.52
N THR A 67 14.09 2.24 15.76
CA THR A 67 15.05 2.64 14.69
C THR A 67 14.60 2.39 13.25
N LEU A 68 14.64 3.28 12.24
CA LEU A 68 14.53 2.79 10.84
C LEU A 68 15.88 2.20 10.37
N ASN A 69 16.27 1.07 10.96
CA ASN A 69 17.55 0.38 10.67
C ASN A 69 17.44 -0.66 9.55
N ASP A 70 16.21 -1.03 9.20
CA ASP A 70 15.85 -1.98 8.16
C ASP A 70 14.95 -1.28 7.14
N THR A 71 14.39 -2.04 6.20
CA THR A 71 13.60 -1.46 5.11
C THR A 71 12.11 -1.60 5.40
N ALA A 72 11.38 -0.47 5.39
CA ALA A 72 9.93 -0.51 5.28
C ALA A 72 9.54 -0.62 3.80
N VAL A 73 8.62 -1.52 3.49
CA VAL A 73 8.13 -1.77 2.13
C VAL A 73 6.64 -1.53 2.09
N ILE A 74 6.20 -0.68 1.17
CA ILE A 74 4.79 -0.49 0.84
C ILE A 74 4.50 -1.31 -0.41
N TYR A 75 3.64 -2.32 -0.34
CA TYR A 75 3.13 -3.01 -1.53
C TYR A 75 1.85 -2.33 -1.98
N ILE A 76 1.67 -2.17 -3.29
CA ILE A 76 0.54 -1.48 -3.90
C ILE A 76 -0.09 -2.39 -4.95
N ASP A 77 -1.39 -2.63 -4.81
CA ASP A 77 -2.26 -3.21 -5.84
C ASP A 77 -3.04 -2.05 -6.48
N ALA A 78 -2.81 -1.82 -7.76
CA ALA A 78 -3.34 -0.64 -8.47
C ALA A 78 -3.98 -0.98 -9.81
N VAL A 79 -3.52 -2.03 -10.48
CA VAL A 79 -4.02 -2.44 -11.80
C VAL A 79 -4.29 -3.94 -11.79
N ALA A 80 -5.06 -4.42 -12.77
CA ALA A 80 -5.34 -5.85 -12.83
C ALA A 80 -4.06 -6.66 -13.12
N GLY A 81 -3.77 -7.64 -12.27
CA GLY A 81 -2.57 -8.48 -12.35
C GLY A 81 -1.70 -8.30 -11.12
N GLY A 82 -0.38 -8.50 -11.26
CA GLY A 82 0.54 -8.42 -10.14
C GLY A 82 0.86 -9.79 -9.53
N VAL A 83 1.35 -9.79 -8.29
CA VAL A 83 1.76 -11.01 -7.56
C VAL A 83 0.94 -11.20 -6.30
N ALA A 84 0.43 -12.41 -6.08
CA ALA A 84 -0.29 -12.79 -4.87
C ALA A 84 0.63 -13.17 -3.69
N SER A 85 1.94 -13.28 -3.93
CA SER A 85 2.94 -13.51 -2.89
C SER A 85 4.33 -13.04 -3.31
N THR A 86 5.22 -12.89 -2.33
CA THR A 86 6.65 -12.63 -2.59
C THR A 86 7.46 -13.89 -2.89
N SER A 87 6.87 -15.10 -2.86
CA SER A 87 7.64 -16.36 -2.95
C SER A 87 8.30 -16.63 -4.30
N GLY A 88 7.85 -15.96 -5.36
CA GLY A 88 8.49 -16.01 -6.67
C GLY A 88 9.54 -14.92 -6.89
N LEU A 89 9.57 -13.88 -6.05
CA LEU A 89 10.43 -12.71 -6.22
C LEU A 89 11.85 -13.02 -5.72
N THR A 90 12.85 -12.61 -6.50
CA THR A 90 14.27 -12.98 -6.35
C THR A 90 15.26 -11.85 -6.62
N ASP A 91 14.78 -10.63 -6.85
CA ASP A 91 15.68 -9.48 -6.97
C ASP A 91 16.28 -9.13 -5.62
N THR A 92 17.61 -9.20 -5.53
CA THR A 92 18.43 -8.89 -4.35
C THR A 92 19.55 -7.92 -4.68
N ALA A 93 19.43 -7.17 -5.78
CA ALA A 93 20.52 -6.32 -6.26
C ALA A 93 20.87 -5.15 -5.31
N ASP A 94 19.97 -4.79 -4.38
CA ASP A 94 20.25 -3.96 -3.21
C ASP A 94 19.29 -4.29 -2.05
N GLY A 95 19.47 -3.61 -0.90
CA GLY A 95 18.70 -3.87 0.32
C GLY A 95 17.19 -3.63 0.13
N GLY A 96 16.83 -2.55 -0.56
CA GLY A 96 15.45 -2.24 -0.91
C GLY A 96 14.78 -3.34 -1.74
N ARG A 97 15.42 -3.77 -2.84
CA ARG A 97 14.88 -4.83 -3.70
C ARG A 97 14.87 -6.20 -3.00
N ALA A 98 15.87 -6.51 -2.19
CA ALA A 98 15.86 -7.71 -1.34
C ALA A 98 14.67 -7.70 -0.37
N ALA A 99 14.36 -6.56 0.25
CA ALA A 99 13.22 -6.40 1.14
C ALA A 99 11.87 -6.60 0.43
N ILE A 100 11.72 -6.08 -0.80
CA ILE A 100 10.55 -6.32 -1.68
C ILE A 100 10.43 -7.81 -2.01
N SER A 101 11.54 -8.49 -2.29
CA SER A 101 11.51 -9.92 -2.61
C SER A 101 11.24 -10.80 -1.37
N GLY A 102 11.30 -10.22 -0.16
CA GLY A 102 11.32 -11.00 1.06
C GLY A 102 12.55 -11.87 1.16
N GLN A 103 13.71 -11.39 0.69
CA GLN A 103 14.98 -12.12 0.68
C GLN A 103 16.03 -11.41 1.53
N GLY A 104 16.99 -12.19 2.00
CA GLY A 104 18.22 -11.75 2.63
C GLY A 104 19.39 -11.96 1.68
N PHE A 105 20.53 -11.31 1.94
CA PHE A 105 21.74 -11.52 1.15
C PHE A 105 22.41 -12.89 1.37
N GLY A 106 22.02 -13.64 2.41
CA GLY A 106 22.62 -14.92 2.83
C GLY A 106 21.79 -16.17 2.50
N ASP A 107 20.96 -16.13 1.46
CA ASP A 107 19.99 -17.16 1.05
C ASP A 107 18.77 -17.30 1.96
N GLU A 108 18.64 -16.49 3.02
CA GLU A 108 17.45 -16.47 3.86
C GLU A 108 16.27 -15.78 3.15
N THR A 109 15.05 -16.14 3.54
CA THR A 109 13.83 -15.62 2.92
C THR A 109 12.67 -15.57 3.91
N SER A 110 11.84 -14.54 3.81
CA SER A 110 10.56 -14.39 4.51
C SER A 110 9.46 -14.05 3.52
N HIS A 111 8.81 -15.11 3.05
CA HIS A 111 7.71 -14.99 2.10
C HIS A 111 6.46 -14.41 2.78
N LEU A 112 5.83 -13.48 2.08
CA LEU A 112 4.54 -12.92 2.44
C LEU A 112 3.54 -13.35 1.37
N ASN A 113 2.46 -13.99 1.79
CA ASN A 113 1.28 -14.22 0.99
C ASN A 113 0.30 -13.09 1.27
N PHE A 114 -0.13 -12.39 0.23
CA PHE A 114 -1.07 -11.29 0.38
C PHE A 114 -2.48 -11.80 0.68
N ALA A 115 -3.34 -10.87 1.12
CA ALA A 115 -4.75 -11.14 1.33
C ALA A 115 -5.40 -11.61 0.03
N ALA A 116 -6.49 -12.38 0.11
CA ALA A 116 -7.26 -12.65 -1.10
C ALA A 116 -7.64 -11.34 -1.79
N THR A 117 -7.58 -11.34 -3.12
CA THR A 117 -7.81 -10.18 -4.01
C THR A 117 -6.81 -9.04 -3.93
N PHE A 118 -5.74 -9.15 -3.13
CA PHE A 118 -4.62 -8.21 -3.19
C PHE A 118 -3.50 -8.81 -4.06
N GLU A 119 -3.33 -8.28 -5.26
CA GLU A 119 -2.31 -8.68 -6.22
C GLU A 119 -1.32 -7.51 -6.42
N ALA A 120 -0.17 -7.56 -5.75
CA ALA A 120 0.74 -6.42 -5.73
C ALA A 120 1.39 -6.19 -7.10
N ASP A 121 1.20 -5.01 -7.68
CA ASP A 121 1.81 -4.58 -8.95
C ASP A 121 3.08 -3.77 -8.75
N TYR A 122 3.12 -3.00 -7.66
CA TYR A 122 4.21 -2.09 -7.34
C TYR A 122 4.65 -2.25 -5.89
N ALA A 123 5.88 -1.82 -5.62
CA ALA A 123 6.39 -1.68 -4.27
C ALA A 123 7.21 -0.40 -4.12
N ILE A 124 7.11 0.22 -2.95
CA ILE A 124 7.94 1.36 -2.54
C ILE A 124 8.83 0.93 -1.38
N THR A 125 10.12 1.25 -1.45
CA THR A 125 11.05 1.10 -0.33
C THR A 125 11.17 2.42 0.44
N ILE A 126 11.23 2.34 1.76
CA ILE A 126 11.60 3.44 2.63
C ILE A 126 12.84 3.03 3.42
N GLU A 127 13.95 3.66 3.06
CA GLU A 127 15.26 3.49 3.69
C GLU A 127 15.82 4.88 4.04
N THR A 128 16.86 4.91 4.87
CA THR A 128 17.53 6.17 5.26
C THR A 128 18.28 6.81 4.09
N ALA A 129 18.88 6.01 3.22
CA ALA A 129 19.65 6.52 2.09
C ALA A 129 18.79 6.77 0.83
N PHE A 130 17.63 6.12 0.71
CA PHE A 130 16.84 6.13 -0.52
C PHE A 130 15.39 5.68 -0.31
N SER A 131 14.49 6.14 -1.17
CA SER A 131 13.18 5.52 -1.41
C SER A 131 12.93 5.39 -2.88
N GLY A 132 12.63 4.18 -3.34
CA GLY A 132 12.33 3.89 -4.74
C GLY A 132 10.96 3.25 -4.91
N LEU A 133 10.27 3.64 -5.98
CA LEU A 133 9.09 2.96 -6.52
C LEU A 133 9.54 1.99 -7.62
N PHE A 134 9.07 0.75 -7.52
CA PHE A 134 9.38 -0.34 -8.44
C PHE A 134 8.09 -1.02 -8.90
N ALA A 135 8.04 -1.42 -10.17
CA ALA A 135 7.05 -2.38 -10.66
C ALA A 135 7.57 -3.80 -10.43
N ILE A 136 6.69 -4.69 -9.97
CA ILE A 136 7.05 -6.05 -9.53
C ILE A 136 6.26 -7.12 -10.29
N GLY A 137 6.79 -8.35 -10.32
CA GLY A 137 6.09 -9.52 -10.86
C GLY A 137 6.34 -9.84 -12.34
N ALA A 138 6.58 -8.86 -13.20
CA ALA A 138 6.83 -9.10 -14.63
C ALA A 138 8.13 -9.88 -14.89
N ASP A 139 9.20 -9.53 -14.17
CA ASP A 139 10.44 -10.28 -14.09
C ASP A 139 10.74 -10.53 -12.61
N PRO A 140 10.58 -11.76 -12.10
CA PRO A 140 10.79 -12.03 -10.69
C PRO A 140 12.23 -11.80 -10.21
N ALA A 141 13.21 -11.74 -11.11
CA ALA A 141 14.62 -11.50 -10.78
C ALA A 141 15.03 -10.03 -10.92
N ASN A 142 14.14 -9.15 -11.40
CA ASN A 142 14.45 -7.76 -11.66
C ASN A 142 13.21 -6.86 -11.49
N HIS A 143 13.13 -6.19 -10.34
CA HIS A 143 12.07 -5.21 -10.07
C HIS A 143 12.35 -3.96 -10.88
N ALA A 144 11.49 -3.66 -11.85
CA ALA A 144 11.71 -2.54 -12.76
C ALA A 144 11.60 -1.21 -12.00
N PHE A 145 12.70 -0.45 -11.96
CA PHE A 145 12.71 0.86 -11.34
C PHE A 145 11.80 1.84 -12.08
N VAL A 146 10.89 2.48 -11.35
CA VAL A 146 9.96 3.49 -11.87
C VAL A 146 10.45 4.89 -11.53
N ALA A 147 10.71 5.16 -10.25
CA ALA A 147 11.11 6.49 -9.79
C ALA A 147 11.76 6.48 -8.41
N GLY A 148 12.58 7.50 -8.12
CA GLY A 148 12.98 7.86 -6.76
C GLY A 148 11.90 8.76 -6.16
N VAL A 149 11.43 8.44 -4.96
CA VAL A 149 10.21 9.04 -4.39
C VAL A 149 10.42 9.77 -3.06
N SER A 150 11.64 9.81 -2.52
CA SER A 150 11.94 10.59 -1.32
C SER A 150 11.64 12.09 -1.53
N THR A 151 10.96 12.73 -0.56
CA THR A 151 10.66 14.18 -0.59
C THR A 151 11.50 15.01 0.38
N ASP A 152 12.23 14.32 1.22
CA ASP A 152 13.17 14.78 2.24
C ASP A 152 14.62 14.57 1.76
N GLY A 153 15.54 15.33 2.34
CA GLY A 153 16.96 15.33 1.98
C GLY A 153 17.70 14.11 2.54
N ALA A 154 18.89 14.34 3.09
CA ALA A 154 19.58 13.30 3.85
C ALA A 154 18.73 12.94 5.09
N ARG A 155 18.45 11.64 5.28
CA ARG A 155 17.68 11.12 6.42
C ARG A 155 18.59 10.39 7.40
N ASP A 156 18.22 10.41 8.67
CA ASP A 156 18.78 9.58 9.73
C ASP A 156 17.78 8.50 10.16
N ALA A 157 18.26 7.33 10.60
CA ALA A 157 17.39 6.25 11.08
C ALA A 157 16.51 6.66 12.28
N SER A 158 16.94 7.69 13.02
CA SER A 158 16.23 8.25 14.16
C SER A 158 15.21 9.33 13.81
N ASP A 159 15.14 9.76 12.54
CA ASP A 159 14.16 10.76 12.12
C ASP A 159 12.73 10.29 12.49
N PRO A 160 11.88 11.22 12.98
CA PRO A 160 10.54 10.88 13.44
C PRO A 160 9.60 10.54 12.29
N SER A 161 9.91 11.02 11.08
CA SER A 161 9.09 10.78 9.91
C SER A 161 9.90 10.67 8.62
N PHE A 162 9.33 9.94 7.66
CA PHE A 162 9.92 9.67 6.35
C PHE A 162 8.90 9.98 5.27
N GLY A 163 9.20 10.98 4.43
CA GLY A 163 8.28 11.48 3.40
C GLY A 163 8.56 10.88 2.03
N ILE A 164 7.52 10.42 1.35
CA ILE A 164 7.58 9.99 -0.06
C ILE A 164 6.47 10.64 -0.89
N ALA A 165 6.70 10.82 -2.19
CA ALA A 165 5.65 11.24 -3.12
C ALA A 165 5.87 10.68 -4.53
N PHE A 166 4.76 10.39 -5.20
CA PHE A 166 4.72 9.88 -6.58
C PHE A 166 3.42 10.32 -7.26
N ASP A 167 3.39 10.37 -8.58
CA ASP A 167 2.17 10.65 -9.35
C ASP A 167 1.38 9.36 -9.59
N LEU A 168 0.04 9.42 -9.53
CA LEU A 168 -0.84 8.27 -9.83
C LEU A 168 -0.50 7.60 -11.16
N THR A 169 -0.08 8.37 -12.16
CA THR A 169 0.29 7.86 -13.48
C THR A 169 1.52 6.94 -13.44
N GLN A 170 2.37 7.04 -12.42
CA GLN A 170 3.53 6.16 -12.23
C GLN A 170 3.13 4.76 -11.78
N ILE A 171 1.94 4.60 -11.20
CA ILE A 171 1.33 3.30 -10.85
C ILE A 171 0.18 2.92 -11.79
N GLY A 172 0.10 3.57 -12.96
CA GLY A 172 -0.90 3.24 -13.99
C GLY A 172 -2.31 3.78 -13.71
N LEU A 173 -2.46 4.69 -12.74
CA LEU A 173 -3.75 5.23 -12.33
C LEU A 173 -4.00 6.66 -12.79
N SER A 174 -5.27 7.04 -12.77
CA SER A 174 -5.78 8.40 -12.95
C SER A 174 -6.59 8.84 -11.74
N LEU A 175 -6.86 10.15 -11.66
CA LEU A 175 -7.83 10.68 -10.69
C LEU A 175 -9.21 10.03 -10.88
N GLY A 176 -9.86 9.65 -9.79
CA GLY A 176 -11.09 8.88 -9.75
C GLY A 176 -10.89 7.38 -9.57
N ASP A 177 -9.68 6.88 -9.80
CA ASP A 177 -9.33 5.48 -9.54
C ASP A 177 -9.02 5.26 -8.05
N SER A 178 -8.78 4.00 -7.67
CA SER A 178 -8.39 3.59 -6.32
C SER A 178 -7.24 2.60 -6.39
N PHE A 179 -6.48 2.50 -5.31
CA PHE A 179 -5.46 1.46 -5.11
C PHE A 179 -5.49 0.98 -3.67
N ASP A 180 -5.06 -0.26 -3.48
CA ASP A 180 -4.88 -0.85 -2.16
C ASP A 180 -3.41 -0.86 -1.78
N PHE A 181 -3.11 -0.80 -0.48
CA PHE A 181 -1.74 -0.93 0.01
C PHE A 181 -1.63 -1.57 1.39
N ILE A 182 -0.46 -2.15 1.63
CA ILE A 182 0.01 -2.56 2.96
C ILE A 182 1.42 -2.02 3.18
N VAL A 183 1.85 -1.95 4.44
CA VAL A 183 3.25 -1.69 4.80
C VAL A 183 3.77 -2.80 5.69
N THR A 184 5.01 -3.24 5.45
CA THR A 184 5.71 -4.26 6.22
C THR A 184 7.17 -3.87 6.42
N TYR A 185 7.86 -4.48 7.38
CA TYR A 185 9.22 -4.13 7.77
C TYR A 185 10.12 -5.36 7.77
N LEU A 186 11.25 -5.29 7.07
CA LEU A 186 12.11 -6.44 6.82
C LEU A 186 13.59 -6.06 6.87
N ASN A 187 14.39 -6.91 7.53
CA ASN A 187 15.85 -6.83 7.54
C ASN A 187 16.45 -7.48 6.28
N PRO A 188 16.98 -6.71 5.32
CA PRO A 188 17.46 -7.26 4.05
C PRO A 188 18.77 -8.04 4.17
N ASN A 189 19.43 -8.04 5.33
CA ASN A 189 20.66 -8.81 5.52
C ASN A 189 20.39 -10.29 5.80
N ASN A 190 19.30 -10.60 6.51
CA ASN A 190 18.98 -11.98 6.95
C ASN A 190 17.52 -12.39 6.71
N ALA A 191 16.77 -11.57 5.96
CA ALA A 191 15.37 -11.75 5.61
C ALA A 191 14.39 -11.78 6.79
N PHE A 192 14.78 -11.44 8.02
CA PHE A 192 13.80 -11.47 9.11
C PHE A 192 12.76 -10.36 8.91
N ARG A 193 11.50 -10.78 8.76
CA ARG A 193 10.35 -9.89 8.67
C ARG A 193 9.74 -9.68 10.05
N SER A 194 9.52 -8.43 10.40
CA SER A 194 8.78 -8.05 11.61
C SER A 194 7.32 -8.48 11.53
N ASP A 195 6.67 -8.65 12.69
CA ASP A 195 5.20 -8.74 12.77
C ASP A 195 4.51 -7.35 12.74
N GLU A 196 5.28 -6.28 12.55
CA GLU A 196 4.80 -4.92 12.41
C GLU A 196 4.29 -4.63 10.99
N PHE A 197 3.06 -4.12 10.89
CA PHE A 197 2.41 -3.80 9.62
C PHE A 197 1.53 -2.55 9.74
N ILE A 198 1.24 -1.93 8.60
CA ILE A 198 0.15 -0.95 8.43
C ILE A 198 -0.80 -1.50 7.37
N GLY A 199 -2.11 -1.41 7.61
CA GLY A 199 -3.13 -2.02 6.76
C GLY A 199 -3.40 -3.49 7.04
N VAL A 200 -2.99 -3.99 8.20
CA VAL A 200 -3.21 -5.37 8.63
C VAL A 200 -3.85 -5.35 10.00
N THR A 201 -4.72 -6.32 10.27
CA THR A 201 -5.36 -6.46 11.58
C THR A 201 -4.36 -6.96 12.62
N ALA A 202 -4.39 -6.41 13.84
CA ALA A 202 -3.51 -6.84 14.92
C ALA A 202 -3.68 -8.33 15.31
N SER A 203 -4.78 -8.98 14.91
CA SER A 203 -5.00 -10.42 15.13
C SER A 203 -4.38 -11.32 14.06
N THR A 204 -3.93 -10.78 12.93
CA THR A 204 -3.34 -11.57 11.83
C THR A 204 -2.02 -12.19 12.24
N PHE A 205 -1.16 -11.42 12.91
CA PHE A 205 0.08 -11.89 13.48
C PHE A 205 0.07 -11.71 15.00
N THR A 206 0.08 -12.83 15.74
CA THR A 206 0.02 -12.83 17.20
C THR A 206 1.36 -13.13 17.87
N ALA A 207 2.39 -13.47 17.08
CA ALA A 207 3.74 -13.71 17.55
C ALA A 207 4.63 -12.51 17.22
N GLY A 208 5.45 -12.08 18.19
CA GLY A 208 6.30 -10.87 18.13
C GLY A 208 7.39 -10.82 17.05
N ASN A 209 7.40 -11.75 16.09
CA ASN A 209 8.29 -11.77 14.92
C ASN A 209 7.85 -12.89 13.97
N ILE A 210 7.66 -12.58 12.68
CA ILE A 210 7.39 -13.59 11.64
C ILE A 210 8.66 -14.40 11.35
N GLY A 211 9.82 -13.74 11.38
CA GLY A 211 11.12 -14.34 11.08
C GLY A 211 11.33 -14.61 9.60
N ASN A 212 12.28 -15.50 9.29
CA ASN A 212 12.69 -15.90 7.94
C ASN A 212 12.38 -17.38 7.65
N ASN A 213 11.21 -17.85 8.12
CA ASN A 213 10.85 -19.26 8.02
C ASN A 213 10.13 -19.60 6.71
N LEU A 214 10.88 -20.16 5.77
CA LEU A 214 10.35 -20.69 4.49
C LEU A 214 9.18 -21.67 4.63
N ASN A 215 9.15 -22.45 5.71
CA ASN A 215 8.14 -23.48 5.88
C ASN A 215 6.82 -22.93 6.44
N GLN A 216 6.78 -21.66 6.82
CA GLN A 216 5.59 -20.97 7.30
C GLN A 216 5.60 -19.52 6.77
N PRO A 217 5.23 -19.31 5.49
CA PRO A 217 5.08 -17.96 4.97
C PRO A 217 4.09 -17.18 5.82
N ALA A 218 4.34 -15.89 5.98
CA ALA A 218 3.37 -14.99 6.57
C ALA A 218 2.13 -14.91 5.69
N GLN A 219 0.97 -15.13 6.27
CA GLN A 219 -0.30 -15.12 5.55
C GLN A 219 -1.14 -13.95 6.06
N LEU A 220 -1.41 -12.99 5.17
CA LEU A 220 -2.42 -11.97 5.44
C LEU A 220 -3.82 -12.58 5.38
N ALA A 221 -4.72 -12.10 6.24
CA ALA A 221 -6.12 -12.47 6.22
C ALA A 221 -6.86 -11.68 5.13
N ASP A 222 -8.01 -12.18 4.71
CA ASP A 222 -8.88 -11.47 3.76
C ASP A 222 -9.26 -10.08 4.33
N GLY A 223 -9.05 -9.04 3.53
CA GLY A 223 -9.28 -7.65 3.92
C GLY A 223 -8.12 -6.96 4.64
N ASP A 224 -6.98 -7.64 4.84
CA ASP A 224 -5.75 -7.01 5.37
C ASP A 224 -5.06 -6.14 4.30
N PHE A 225 -5.66 -5.00 4.01
CA PHE A 225 -5.07 -3.87 3.28
C PHE A 225 -5.83 -2.56 3.60
N ASN A 226 -5.23 -1.42 3.26
CA ASN A 226 -5.94 -0.15 3.20
C ASN A 226 -6.30 0.17 1.75
N THR A 227 -7.43 0.84 1.54
CA THR A 227 -7.84 1.35 0.22
C THR A 227 -7.72 2.87 0.17
N VAL A 228 -7.08 3.41 -0.86
CA VAL A 228 -7.07 4.85 -1.14
C VAL A 228 -8.00 5.13 -2.32
N THR A 229 -9.04 5.92 -2.08
CA THR A 229 -9.95 6.41 -3.11
C THR A 229 -9.56 7.82 -3.51
N THR A 230 -9.31 8.04 -4.81
CA THR A 230 -8.90 9.37 -5.32
C THR A 230 -10.12 10.16 -5.81
N ALA A 231 -10.07 11.48 -5.67
CA ALA A 231 -11.16 12.32 -6.16
C ALA A 231 -11.16 12.33 -7.69
N ALA A 232 -12.35 12.18 -8.29
CA ALA A 232 -12.51 12.37 -9.73
C ALA A 232 -12.04 13.78 -10.15
N PRO A 233 -11.54 13.95 -11.40
CA PRO A 233 -11.15 15.25 -11.90
C PRO A 233 -12.31 16.24 -11.77
N VAL A 234 -12.06 17.41 -11.16
CA VAL A 234 -13.05 18.49 -11.17
C VAL A 234 -13.16 18.95 -12.63
N PRO A 235 -14.32 18.81 -13.29
CA PRO A 235 -14.45 19.28 -14.66
C PRO A 235 -14.13 20.77 -14.68
N THR A 236 -13.15 21.15 -15.49
CA THR A 236 -12.86 22.57 -15.71
C THR A 236 -14.18 23.20 -16.17
N PRO A 237 -14.69 24.26 -15.50
CA PRO A 237 -15.90 24.91 -15.96
C PRO A 237 -15.66 25.28 -17.42
N ALA A 238 -16.38 24.62 -18.33
CA ALA A 238 -16.34 24.99 -19.74
C ALA A 238 -16.62 26.48 -19.73
N ALA A 239 -15.64 27.29 -20.15
CA ALA A 239 -15.83 28.72 -20.23
C ALA A 239 -17.15 28.90 -20.95
N PHE A 240 -18.15 29.43 -20.24
CA PHE A 240 -19.47 29.67 -20.77
C PHE A 240 -19.24 30.75 -21.82
N ALA A 241 -18.89 30.31 -23.03
CA ALA A 241 -18.73 31.15 -24.19
C ALA A 241 -20.15 31.62 -24.49
N ALA A 242 -20.54 32.66 -23.76
CA ALA A 242 -21.72 33.43 -24.02
C ALA A 242 -21.54 33.94 -25.46
N GLY A 243 -22.07 33.16 -26.40
CA GLY A 243 -22.40 33.60 -27.75
C GLY A 243 -23.49 34.64 -27.65
N LEU A 244 -23.15 35.79 -27.08
CA LEU A 244 -23.92 37.02 -27.16
C LEU A 244 -23.27 37.89 -28.25
N THR A 245 -23.14 37.33 -29.47
CA THR A 245 -22.89 38.18 -30.64
C THR A 245 -24.20 38.83 -31.03
N LEU A 246 -24.37 40.00 -30.42
CA LEU A 246 -25.10 41.16 -30.86
C LEU A 246 -24.96 41.39 -32.39
N LEU A 247 -25.94 40.92 -33.17
CA LEU A 247 -26.24 41.34 -34.54
C LEU A 247 -27.77 41.38 -34.60
N GLY A 248 -28.41 42.51 -34.29
CA GLY A 248 -28.27 43.74 -35.04
C GLY A 248 -29.56 43.88 -35.86
N ILE A 249 -30.56 44.49 -35.21
CA ILE A 249 -31.88 44.83 -35.73
C ILE A 249 -31.73 45.56 -37.07
N THR A 250 -32.05 44.91 -38.20
CA THR A 250 -32.21 45.57 -39.48
C THR A 250 -33.59 46.24 -39.49
N ALA A 251 -33.61 47.56 -39.21
CA ALA A 251 -34.80 48.38 -39.35
C ALA A 251 -35.32 48.35 -40.80
N LEU A 252 -36.55 47.88 -40.99
CA LEU A 252 -37.33 48.11 -42.20
C LEU A 252 -37.50 49.62 -42.43
N ARG A 253 -36.88 50.18 -43.47
CA ARG A 253 -37.31 51.45 -44.07
C ARG A 253 -38.20 51.15 -45.27
N ARG A 254 -39.50 51.31 -45.05
CA ARG A 254 -40.55 51.29 -46.07
C ARG A 254 -40.68 52.71 -46.61
N ASN A 255 -40.43 52.95 -47.89
CA ASN A 255 -40.80 54.21 -48.56
C ASN A 255 -41.68 53.92 -49.77
N ALA A 256 -42.63 54.85 -49.92
CA ALA A 256 -43.69 54.92 -50.93
C ALA A 256 -43.19 54.97 -52.37
#